data_AF-A0A5N5G642-F1
#
_entry.id   AF-A0A5N5G642-F1
#
_cell.length_a   1.000
_cell.length_b   1.000
_cell.length_c   1.000
_cell.angle_alpha   90.00
_cell.angle_beta   90.00
_cell.angle_gamma   90.00
#
_symmetry.space_group_name_H-M   'P 1'
#
loop_
_entity.id
_entity.type
_entity.pdbx_description
1 polymer ?
#
loop_
_entity_poly.entity_id
_entity_poly.type
_entity_poly.pdbx_seq_one_letter_code
_entity_poly.pdbx_strand_id
1 'polypeptide(L)'
;MNIQQNCFLIFGIHLFLSGVACFGFGAFHVTGLYGPGIWVSDPYGLTGRVQSVNPAWGVEGFDPFVPGGIASHHIAAGTLGILAGLFHLSVRPPQRLYKGLRMENIEIVPSHLCNHI
;
A
#
# COMPACT_ATOMS: atom_id res chain seq x y z
N MET A 1 -6.19 9.37 -29.41
CA MET A 1 -5.37 9.00 -28.24
C MET A 1 -6.05 7.77 -27.64
N ASN A 2 -5.39 6.61 -27.64
CA ASN A 2 -6.06 5.30 -27.54
C ASN A 2 -6.34 4.92 -26.07
N ILE A 3 -7.58 4.56 -25.75
CA ILE A 3 -8.10 4.22 -24.40
C ILE A 3 -7.22 3.19 -23.67
N GLN A 4 -6.55 2.31 -24.43
CA GLN A 4 -5.67 1.27 -23.93
C GLN A 4 -4.36 1.75 -23.28
N GLN A 5 -3.88 2.95 -23.63
CA GLN A 5 -2.73 3.55 -22.94
C GLN A 5 -3.10 4.10 -21.55
N ASN A 6 -4.40 4.27 -21.25
CA ASN A 6 -4.85 4.85 -19.99
C ASN A 6 -4.82 3.86 -18.83
N CYS A 7 -5.13 2.57 -19.01
CA CYS A 7 -5.33 1.70 -17.83
C CYS A 7 -4.03 1.43 -17.04
N PHE A 8 -2.89 1.26 -17.72
CA PHE A 8 -1.60 1.08 -17.04
C PHE A 8 -1.15 2.35 -16.29
N LEU A 9 -1.43 3.52 -16.88
CA LEU A 9 -1.20 4.80 -16.23
C LEU A 9 -2.11 4.97 -15.01
N ILE A 10 -3.40 4.63 -15.14
CA ILE A 10 -4.37 4.66 -14.05
C ILE A 10 -3.92 3.74 -12.91
N PHE A 11 -3.45 2.53 -13.21
CA PHE A 11 -2.88 1.63 -12.20
C PHE A 11 -1.69 2.27 -11.47
N GLY A 12 -0.76 2.89 -12.22
CA GLY A 12 0.38 3.61 -11.64
C GLY A 12 -0.04 4.76 -10.72
N ILE A 13 -1.03 5.56 -11.12
CA ILE A 13 -1.58 6.66 -10.30
C ILE A 13 -2.20 6.10 -9.00
N HIS A 14 -3.05 5.08 -9.10
CA HIS A 14 -3.70 4.47 -7.94
C HIS A 14 -2.68 3.85 -6.98
N LEU A 15 -1.69 3.15 -7.51
CA LEU A 15 -0.62 2.55 -6.71
C LEU A 15 0.22 3.63 -6.01
N PHE A 16 0.55 4.72 -6.71
CA PHE A 16 1.28 5.85 -6.12
C PHE A 16 0.48 6.51 -4.98
N LEU A 17 -0.79 6.83 -5.21
CA LEU A 17 -1.67 7.44 -4.20
C LEU A 17 -1.87 6.51 -3.00
N SER A 18 -2.05 5.21 -3.26
CA SER A 18 -2.16 4.19 -2.21
C SER A 18 -0.86 4.06 -1.40
N GLY A 19 0.30 4.17 -2.05
CA GLY A 19 1.60 4.21 -1.40
C GLY A 19 1.77 5.42 -0.49
N VAL A 20 1.41 6.62 -0.96
CA VAL A 20 1.42 7.85 -0.15
C VAL A 20 0.48 7.74 1.05
N ALA A 21 -0.74 7.25 0.84
CA ALA A 21 -1.72 7.05 1.91
C ALA A 21 -1.22 6.02 2.94
N CYS A 22 -0.68 4.89 2.49
CA CYS A 22 -0.15 3.83 3.34
C CYS A 22 1.05 4.32 4.18
N PHE A 23 1.99 5.02 3.54
CA PHE A 23 3.13 5.62 4.22
C PHE A 23 2.67 6.64 5.27
N GLY A 24 1.75 7.55 4.90
CA GLY A 24 1.26 8.57 5.82
C GLY A 24 0.52 7.97 7.02
N PHE A 25 -0.28 6.92 6.80
CA PHE A 25 -0.94 6.20 7.87
C PHE A 25 0.07 5.57 8.84
N GLY A 26 1.08 4.85 8.33
CA GLY A 26 2.11 4.25 9.17
C GLY A 26 2.96 5.30 9.91
N ALA A 27 3.49 6.28 9.18
CA ALA A 27 4.48 7.24 9.67
C ALA A 27 3.91 8.31 10.61
N PHE A 28 2.64 8.69 10.46
CA PHE A 28 2.03 9.78 11.22
C PHE A 28 0.90 9.32 12.13
N HIS A 29 -0.03 8.50 11.62
CA HIS A 29 -1.21 8.09 12.38
C HIS A 29 -0.87 7.00 13.41
N VAL A 30 -0.26 5.89 12.97
CA VAL A 30 0.03 4.73 13.83
C VAL A 30 1.13 5.03 14.86
N THR A 31 2.19 5.70 14.42
CA THR A 31 3.30 6.12 15.31
C THR A 31 2.88 7.13 16.36
N GLY A 32 1.74 7.81 16.17
CA GLY A 32 1.30 8.89 17.01
C GLY A 32 2.09 10.21 16.84
N LEU A 33 2.96 10.30 15.83
CA LEU A 33 3.76 11.51 15.60
C LEU A 33 2.89 12.73 15.25
N TYR A 34 1.85 12.52 14.43
CA TYR A 34 0.86 13.54 14.06
C TYR A 34 -0.56 12.94 14.04
N GLY A 35 -0.80 11.92 14.87
CA GLY A 35 -2.09 11.24 14.97
C GLY A 35 -2.28 10.61 16.35
N PRO A 36 -3.44 9.98 16.60
CA PRO A 36 -3.77 9.44 17.92
C PRO A 36 -3.04 8.14 18.26
N GLY A 37 -2.40 7.46 17.30
CA GLY A 37 -1.94 6.09 17.45
C GLY A 37 -3.04 5.08 17.15
N ILE A 38 -2.89 3.84 17.65
CA ILE A 38 -3.85 2.75 17.44
C ILE A 38 -4.29 2.14 18.76
N TRP A 39 -5.36 1.34 18.73
CA TRP A 39 -5.77 0.56 19.89
C TRP A 39 -4.77 -0.55 20.19
N VAL A 40 -4.35 -0.65 21.45
CA VAL A 40 -3.50 -1.73 21.96
C VAL A 40 -4.00 -2.12 23.35
N SER A 41 -3.87 -3.39 23.70
CA SER A 41 -4.21 -3.93 25.01
C SER A 41 -3.09 -4.81 25.55
N ASP A 42 -3.14 -5.08 26.86
CA ASP A 42 -2.37 -6.18 27.44
C ASP A 42 -2.88 -7.54 26.93
N PRO A 43 -2.11 -8.63 27.14
CA PRO A 43 -2.48 -9.98 26.68
C PRO A 43 -3.82 -10.50 27.22
N TYR A 44 -4.31 -9.98 28.35
CA TYR A 44 -5.59 -10.37 28.93
C TYR A 44 -6.75 -9.44 28.51
N GLY A 45 -6.47 -8.39 27.73
CA GLY A 45 -7.49 -7.46 27.23
C GLY A 45 -8.13 -6.58 28.29
N LEU A 46 -7.49 -6.38 29.45
CA LEU A 46 -8.05 -5.67 30.60
C LEU A 46 -7.77 -4.15 30.58
N THR A 47 -6.71 -3.74 29.88
CA THR A 47 -6.15 -2.38 29.90
C THR A 47 -6.05 -1.77 28.50
N GLY A 48 -7.01 -2.11 27.64
CA GLY A 48 -7.08 -1.60 26.27
C GLY A 48 -7.24 -0.09 26.20
N ARG A 49 -6.41 0.56 25.38
CA ARG A 49 -6.48 2.00 25.10
C ARG A 49 -5.85 2.33 23.77
N VAL A 50 -6.17 3.52 23.25
CA VAL A 50 -5.44 4.10 22.12
C VAL A 50 -4.07 4.57 22.60
N GLN A 51 -3.01 4.17 21.91
CA GLN A 51 -1.65 4.62 22.18
C GLN A 51 -0.78 4.68 20.93
N SER A 52 0.24 5.52 20.98
CA SER A 52 1.30 5.59 19.98
C SER A 52 2.11 4.30 19.95
N VAL A 53 2.51 3.86 18.75
CA VAL A 53 3.26 2.61 18.57
C VAL A 53 4.59 2.87 17.87
N ASN A 54 5.69 2.53 18.51
CA ASN A 54 7.00 2.63 17.89
C ASN A 54 7.20 1.48 16.88
N PRO A 55 7.69 1.74 15.65
CA PRO A 55 7.92 0.70 14.67
C PRO A 55 8.99 -0.29 15.12
N ALA A 56 8.71 -1.58 14.89
CA ALA A 56 9.66 -2.66 15.08
C ALA A 56 10.29 -3.05 13.73
N TRP A 57 11.61 -2.98 13.64
CA TRP A 57 12.37 -3.26 12.42
C TRP A 57 13.11 -4.59 12.45
N GLY A 58 13.17 -5.25 13.61
CA GLY A 58 13.73 -6.58 13.74
C GLY A 58 12.73 -7.68 13.40
N VAL A 59 13.08 -8.91 13.73
CA VAL A 59 12.24 -10.10 13.47
C VAL A 59 10.91 -10.06 14.23
N GLU A 60 10.88 -9.37 15.36
CA GLU A 60 9.68 -9.15 16.17
C GLU A 60 8.60 -8.34 15.43
N GLY A 61 8.96 -7.60 14.38
CA GLY A 61 7.98 -6.92 13.52
C GLY A 61 7.10 -7.87 12.70
N PHE A 62 7.46 -9.16 12.60
CA PHE A 62 6.65 -10.19 11.95
C PHE A 62 5.79 -11.00 12.94
N ASP A 63 5.91 -10.74 14.24
CA ASP A 63 5.03 -11.34 15.24
C ASP A 63 3.65 -10.66 15.18
N PRO A 64 2.56 -11.41 14.91
CA PRO A 64 1.21 -10.83 14.80
C PRO A 64 0.71 -10.20 16.10
N PHE A 65 1.33 -10.47 17.25
CA PHE A 65 0.97 -9.89 18.55
C PHE A 65 1.83 -8.68 18.95
N VAL A 66 2.84 -8.31 18.14
CA VAL A 66 3.67 -7.12 18.36
C VAL A 66 3.17 -5.98 17.46
N PRO A 67 2.51 -4.95 18.03
CA PRO A 67 1.90 -3.87 17.24
C PRO A 67 2.92 -3.04 16.47
N GLY A 68 4.20 -3.04 16.91
CA GLY A 68 5.29 -2.37 16.21
C GLY A 68 5.47 -2.83 14.76
N GLY A 69 5.10 -4.08 14.44
CA GLY A 69 5.08 -4.61 13.08
C GLY A 69 4.09 -3.89 12.15
N ILE A 70 2.98 -3.39 12.69
CA ILE A 70 1.96 -2.67 11.90
C ILE A 70 2.55 -1.36 11.38
N ALA A 71 3.23 -0.60 12.25
CA ALA A 71 3.85 0.66 11.88
C ALA A 71 4.97 0.47 10.85
N SER A 72 5.89 -0.47 11.08
CA SER A 72 6.98 -0.73 10.15
C SER A 72 6.50 -1.29 8.81
N HIS A 73 5.47 -2.16 8.81
CA HIS A 73 4.85 -2.65 7.58
C HIS A 73 4.28 -1.52 6.74
N HIS A 74 3.49 -0.60 7.31
CA HIS A 74 2.90 0.50 6.56
C HIS A 74 3.94 1.49 6.03
N ILE A 75 4.99 1.76 6.81
CA ILE A 75 6.10 2.62 6.36
C ILE A 75 6.82 1.94 5.19
N ALA A 76 7.24 0.68 5.34
CA ALA A 76 7.98 -0.04 4.30
C ALA A 76 7.15 -0.28 3.04
N ALA A 77 5.92 -0.80 3.19
CA ALA A 77 5.01 -1.06 2.08
C ALA A 77 4.59 0.24 1.38
N GLY A 78 4.37 1.33 2.13
CA GLY A 78 4.08 2.64 1.59
C GLY A 78 5.23 3.19 0.75
N THR A 79 6.47 3.13 1.25
CA THR A 79 7.67 3.54 0.49
C THR A 79 7.83 2.72 -0.79
N LEU A 80 7.70 1.39 -0.71
CA LEU A 80 7.76 0.52 -1.89
C LEU A 80 6.62 0.80 -2.88
N GLY A 81 5.41 1.07 -2.39
CA GLY A 81 4.25 1.43 -3.21
C GLY A 81 4.45 2.74 -3.97
N ILE A 82 5.06 3.75 -3.35
CA ILE A 82 5.42 5.01 -4.01
C ILE A 82 6.43 4.75 -5.14
N LEU A 83 7.50 3.99 -4.86
CA LEU A 83 8.53 3.67 -5.86
C LEU A 83 7.96 2.85 -7.03
N ALA A 84 7.15 1.84 -6.73
CA ALA A 84 6.48 1.03 -7.73
C ALA A 84 5.46 1.85 -8.54
N GLY A 85 4.69 2.73 -7.89
CA GLY A 85 3.79 3.67 -8.56
C GLY A 85 4.52 4.55 -9.56
N LEU A 86 5.63 5.17 -9.16
CA LEU A 86 6.48 5.97 -10.05
C LEU A 86 7.04 5.15 -11.21
N PHE A 87 7.47 3.91 -10.95
CA PHE A 87 7.92 2.99 -11.99
C PHE A 87 6.83 2.72 -13.03
N HIS A 88 5.60 2.42 -12.58
CA HIS A 88 4.45 2.20 -13.46
C HIS A 88 4.00 3.45 -14.23
N LEU A 89 4.25 4.66 -13.69
CA LEU A 89 4.03 5.91 -14.41
C LEU A 89 5.12 6.18 -15.46
N SER A 90 6.34 5.72 -15.23
CA SER A 90 7.51 6.05 -16.05
C SER A 90 7.77 5.04 -17.17
N VAL A 91 7.35 3.79 -16.99
CA VAL A 91 7.72 2.67 -17.88
C VAL A 91 6.49 2.17 -18.63
N ARG A 92 6.60 2.01 -19.95
CA ARG A 92 5.55 1.37 -20.75
C ARG A 92 5.68 -0.15 -20.69
N PRO A 93 4.56 -0.90 -20.63
CA PRO A 93 4.61 -2.35 -20.58
C PRO A 93 5.23 -2.92 -21.86
N PRO A 94 6.11 -3.94 -21.76
CA PRO A 94 6.73 -4.55 -22.92
C PRO A 94 5.69 -5.35 -23.73
N GLN A 95 5.83 -5.32 -25.05
CA GLN A 95 4.81 -5.80 -25.99
C GLN A 95 4.47 -7.30 -25.83
N ARG A 96 5.41 -8.12 -25.33
CA ARG A 96 5.18 -9.54 -25.02
C ARG A 96 4.24 -9.73 -23.83
N LEU A 97 4.44 -8.97 -22.76
CA LEU A 97 3.56 -9.01 -21.58
C LEU A 97 2.19 -8.42 -21.90
N TYR A 98 2.16 -7.33 -22.68
CA TYR A 98 0.92 -6.69 -23.12
C TYR A 98 0.00 -7.67 -23.87
N LYS A 99 0.58 -8.43 -24.82
CA LYS A 99 -0.15 -9.47 -25.58
C LYS A 99 -0.44 -10.73 -24.76
N GLY A 100 0.53 -11.20 -23.96
CA GLY A 100 0.41 -12.43 -23.18
C GLY A 100 -0.61 -12.33 -22.05
N LEU A 101 -0.69 -11.18 -21.39
CA LEU A 101 -1.66 -10.90 -20.33
C LEU A 101 -2.96 -10.28 -20.86
N ARG A 102 -3.13 -10.18 -22.19
CA ARG A 102 -4.30 -9.59 -22.85
C ARG A 102 -4.72 -8.26 -22.21
N MET A 103 -3.74 -7.38 -21.96
CA MET A 103 -3.97 -6.05 -21.38
C MET A 103 -4.74 -5.11 -22.33
N GLU A 104 -5.16 -5.59 -23.49
CA GLU A 104 -6.09 -4.92 -24.40
C GLU A 104 -7.57 -5.17 -24.06
N ASN A 105 -7.87 -6.24 -23.30
CA ASN A 105 -9.24 -6.61 -22.97
C ASN A 105 -9.62 -6.07 -21.60
N ILE A 106 -10.64 -5.20 -21.49
CA ILE A 106 -11.05 -4.64 -20.18
C ILE A 106 -11.54 -5.71 -19.18
N GLU A 107 -11.91 -6.90 -19.68
CA GLU A 107 -12.27 -8.05 -18.85
C GLU A 107 -11.05 -8.81 -18.28
N ILE A 108 -9.82 -8.52 -18.74
CA ILE A 108 -8.56 -9.19 -18.34
C ILE A 108 -7.50 -8.19 -17.84
N VAL A 109 -7.52 -6.95 -18.34
CA VAL A 109 -6.96 -5.77 -17.66
C VAL A 109 -7.50 -5.79 -16.24
N PRO A 110 -6.64 -5.86 -15.21
CA PRO A 110 -6.95 -6.53 -13.95
C PRO A 110 -8.37 -6.23 -13.52
N SER A 111 -9.23 -7.25 -13.65
CA SER A 111 -10.69 -7.24 -13.57
C SER A 111 -11.24 -6.80 -12.20
N HIS A 112 -10.41 -6.19 -11.37
CA HIS A 112 -10.74 -5.64 -10.07
C HIS A 112 -10.69 -4.11 -9.99
N LEU A 113 -10.21 -3.36 -11.00
CA LEU A 113 -10.09 -1.89 -10.87
C LEU A 113 -10.64 -1.02 -12.01
N CYS A 114 -10.81 -1.52 -13.23
CA CYS A 114 -11.13 -0.65 -14.37
C CYS A 114 -12.64 -0.50 -14.68
N ASN A 115 -13.51 -1.32 -14.08
CA ASN A 115 -14.94 -1.37 -14.42
C ASN A 115 -15.87 -0.56 -13.50
N HIS A 116 -15.35 0.11 -12.46
CA HIS A 116 -16.18 0.82 -11.47
C HIS A 116 -15.65 2.20 -11.05
N ILE A 117 -14.84 2.85 -11.89
CA ILE A 117 -14.53 4.29 -11.78
C ILE A 117 -14.91 4.94 -13.11
#